data_AF-A5WZ35-F1
#
_entry.id   AF-A5WZ35-F1
#
_cell.length_a   1.000
_cell.length_b   1.000
_cell.length_c   1.000
_cell.angle_alpha   90.00
_cell.angle_beta   90.00
_cell.angle_gamma   90.00
#
_symmetry.space_group_name_H-M   'P 1'
#
loop_
_entity.id
_entity.type
_entity.pdbx_description
1 polymer ?
#
loop_
_entity_poly.entity_id
_entity_poly.type
_entity_poly.pdbx_seq_one_letter_code
_entity_poly.pdbx_strand_id
1 'polypeptide(L)'
;VVLDDVWSMAILEKLSFTGEGYKTLVTTRDRSIICTTTSTRIYELPLLDDADALPLFCFWDFGQKSIPSNADNQLVKQVQAKCKGLPLALKVIGSSLYGQTHPAWEGAKNKLLKGESISDYHKEGLRCLETSIDALDEEARECFLDLGSF
;
A
#
# COMPACT_ATOMS: atom_id res chain seq x y z
N VAL A 1 -4.81 -22.28 9.92
CA VAL A 1 -4.89 -22.14 8.45
C VAL A 1 -4.79 -20.67 8.11
N VAL A 2 -4.16 -20.29 6.99
CA VAL A 2 -4.16 -18.91 6.48
C VAL A 2 -4.79 -18.94 5.10
N LEU A 3 -5.83 -18.13 4.91
CA LEU A 3 -6.49 -17.90 3.63
C LEU A 3 -6.11 -16.49 3.18
N ASP A 4 -5.30 -16.40 2.13
CA ASP A 4 -4.75 -15.13 1.64
C ASP A 4 -5.55 -14.60 0.44
N ASP A 5 -5.78 -13.29 0.39
CA ASP A 5 -6.43 -12.55 -0.70
C ASP A 5 -7.79 -13.15 -1.13
N VAL A 6 -8.71 -13.29 -0.16
CA VAL A 6 -10.04 -13.87 -0.41
C VAL A 6 -11.02 -12.80 -0.90
N TRP A 7 -11.75 -13.10 -2.00
CA TRP A 7 -12.67 -12.16 -2.67
C TRP A 7 -14.14 -12.59 -2.67
N SER A 8 -14.49 -13.75 -2.13
CA SER A 8 -15.90 -14.18 -2.08
C SER A 8 -16.26 -14.98 -0.83
N MET A 9 -17.49 -14.75 -0.35
CA MET A 9 -18.05 -15.48 0.78
C MET A 9 -18.14 -16.99 0.51
N ALA A 10 -18.49 -17.39 -0.72
CA ALA A 10 -18.58 -18.80 -1.09
C ALA A 10 -17.23 -19.54 -0.98
N ILE A 11 -16.12 -18.89 -1.36
CA ILE A 11 -14.77 -19.46 -1.18
C ILE A 11 -14.44 -19.56 0.30
N LEU A 12 -14.74 -18.50 1.06
CA LEU A 12 -14.50 -18.47 2.49
C LEU A 12 -15.24 -19.61 3.21
N GLU A 13 -16.53 -19.82 2.94
CA GLU A 13 -17.31 -20.90 3.55
C GLU A 13 -16.78 -22.29 3.21
N LYS A 14 -16.35 -22.49 1.96
CA LYS A 14 -15.81 -23.78 1.49
C LYS A 14 -14.45 -24.12 2.11
N LEU A 15 -13.60 -23.11 2.35
CA LEU A 15 -12.23 -23.29 2.82
C LEU A 15 -12.08 -23.06 4.34
N SER A 16 -13.08 -22.47 4.99
CA SER A 16 -13.04 -22.22 6.43
C SER A 16 -13.19 -23.51 7.20
N PHE A 17 -12.15 -23.83 7.97
CA PHE A 17 -12.19 -24.92 8.94
C PHE A 17 -12.45 -24.35 10.34
N THR A 18 -13.48 -24.86 11.00
CA THR A 18 -13.76 -24.60 12.41
C THR A 18 -13.55 -25.88 13.21
N GLY A 19 -12.69 -25.82 14.22
CA GLY A 19 -12.36 -26.95 15.08
C GLY A 19 -11.73 -26.44 16.36
N GLU A 20 -11.94 -27.15 17.46
CA GLU A 20 -11.39 -26.78 18.77
C GLU A 20 -9.85 -26.73 18.70
N GLY A 21 -9.26 -25.63 19.18
CA GLY A 21 -7.81 -25.40 19.13
C GLY A 21 -7.26 -24.87 17.80
N TYR A 22 -8.08 -24.78 16.74
CA TYR A 22 -7.65 -24.26 15.44
C TYR A 22 -8.07 -22.80 15.26
N LYS A 23 -7.24 -22.05 14.53
CA LYS A 23 -7.54 -20.67 14.09
C LYS A 23 -7.35 -20.58 12.58
N THR A 24 -8.25 -19.84 11.95
CA THR A 24 -8.16 -19.46 10.54
C THR A 24 -7.93 -17.95 10.47
N LEU A 25 -6.81 -17.54 9.88
CA LEU A 25 -6.54 -16.15 9.55
C LEU A 25 -6.96 -15.93 8.10
N VAL A 26 -7.75 -14.89 7.85
CA VAL A 26 -8.21 -14.52 6.52
C VAL A 26 -7.69 -13.12 6.23
N THR A 27 -7.06 -12.92 5.08
CA THR A 27 -6.78 -11.58 4.55
C THR A 27 -7.75 -11.31 3.39
N THR A 28 -8.32 -10.12 3.38
CA THR A 28 -9.20 -9.66 2.32
C THR A 28 -9.14 -8.14 2.24
N ARG A 29 -9.44 -7.61 1.06
CA ARG A 29 -9.62 -6.16 0.83
C ARG A 29 -11.09 -5.75 0.95
N ASP A 30 -12.00 -6.72 0.89
CA ASP A 30 -13.44 -6.48 0.96
C ASP A 30 -13.99 -6.99 2.30
N ARG A 31 -14.32 -6.04 3.17
CA ARG A 31 -14.90 -6.36 4.48
C ARG A 31 -16.29 -7.00 4.35
N SER A 32 -17.02 -6.74 3.27
CA SER A 32 -18.42 -7.17 3.10
C SER A 32 -18.57 -8.69 3.00
N ILE A 33 -17.53 -9.41 2.56
CA ILE A 33 -17.58 -10.87 2.44
C ILE A 33 -17.44 -11.60 3.78
N ILE A 34 -17.08 -10.90 4.86
CA ILE A 34 -16.82 -11.48 6.17
C ILE A 34 -18.11 -11.60 6.98
N CYS A 35 -18.57 -12.83 7.20
CA CYS A 35 -19.66 -13.13 8.14
C CYS A 35 -19.20 -12.92 9.59
N THR A 36 -19.78 -11.92 10.27
CA THR A 36 -19.44 -11.63 11.67
C THR A 36 -20.20 -12.58 12.59
N THR A 37 -19.48 -13.53 13.18
CA THR A 37 -19.97 -14.41 14.24
C THR A 37 -19.42 -13.94 15.60
N THR A 38 -19.91 -14.51 16.70
CA THR A 38 -19.38 -14.24 18.05
C THR A 38 -17.89 -14.61 18.21
N SER A 39 -17.37 -15.47 17.33
CA SER A 39 -15.96 -15.90 17.32
C SER A 39 -15.08 -15.12 16.34
N THR A 40 -15.67 -14.31 15.47
CA THR A 40 -14.96 -13.55 14.43
C THR A 40 -14.27 -12.34 15.05
N ARG A 41 -12.96 -12.19 14.81
CA ARG A 41 -12.19 -10.99 15.16
C ARG A 41 -11.72 -10.32 13.89
N ILE A 42 -12.12 -9.07 13.70
CA ILE A 42 -11.72 -8.26 12.56
C ILE A 42 -10.56 -7.36 13.00
N TYR A 43 -9.51 -7.31 12.19
CA TYR A 43 -8.40 -6.40 12.35
C TYR A 43 -8.26 -5.57 11.07
N GLU A 44 -8.58 -4.29 11.16
CA GLU A 44 -8.32 -3.35 10.08
C GLU A 44 -6.86 -2.92 10.15
N LEU A 45 -6.08 -3.29 9.13
CA LEU A 45 -4.65 -2.98 9.09
C LEU A 45 -4.48 -1.45 8.90
N PRO A 46 -3.91 -0.73 9.88
CA PRO A 46 -3.73 0.71 9.75
C PRO A 46 -2.61 1.05 8.77
N LEU A 47 -2.61 2.29 8.29
CA LEU A 47 -1.46 2.87 7.60
C LEU A 47 -0.28 2.98 8.58
N LEU A 48 0.95 2.96 8.04
CA LEU A 48 2.13 3.19 8.85
C LEU A 48 2.15 4.66 9.32
N ASP A 49 2.49 4.85 10.59
CA ASP A 49 2.82 6.18 11.10
C ASP A 49 4.22 6.61 10.64
N ASP A 50 4.60 7.85 10.94
CA ASP A 50 5.91 8.37 10.53
C ASP A 50 7.09 7.65 11.20
N ALA A 51 6.88 7.04 12.38
CA ALA A 51 7.92 6.33 13.11
C ALA A 51 8.31 5.03 12.39
N ASP A 52 7.36 4.36 11.76
CA ASP A 52 7.59 3.15 10.95
C ASP A 52 7.81 3.45 9.46
N ALA A 53 7.14 4.47 8.93
CA ALA A 53 7.19 4.80 7.50
C ALA A 53 8.55 5.36 7.08
N LEU A 54 9.18 6.22 7.89
CA LEU A 54 10.47 6.81 7.53
C LEU A 54 11.60 5.78 7.48
N PRO A 55 11.76 4.88 8.47
CA PRO A 55 12.73 3.80 8.37
C PRO A 55 12.51 2.86 7.19
N LEU A 56 11.24 2.55 6.87
CA LEU A 56 10.92 1.71 5.71
C LEU A 56 11.30 2.41 4.40
N PHE A 57 10.99 3.70 4.27
CA PHE A 57 11.38 4.48 3.10
C PHE A 57 12.90 4.54 2.93
N CYS A 58 13.62 4.89 4.01
CA CYS A 58 15.09 4.94 4.00
C CYS A 58 15.70 3.59 3.65
N PHE A 59 15.09 2.48 4.08
CA PHE A 59 15.59 1.14 3.75
C PHE A 59 15.58 0.89 2.25
N TRP A 60 14.51 1.28 1.55
CA TRP A 60 14.40 1.08 0.10
C TRP A 60 15.22 2.08 -0.72
N ASP A 61 15.51 3.25 -0.16
CA ASP A 61 16.20 4.34 -0.84
C ASP A 61 17.72 4.40 -0.55
N PHE A 62 18.13 4.12 0.68
CA PHE A 62 19.53 4.17 1.11
C PHE A 62 20.10 2.81 1.49
N GLY A 63 19.29 1.75 1.52
CA GLY A 63 19.70 0.45 2.05
C GLY A 63 19.88 0.41 3.57
N GLN A 64 19.44 1.45 4.29
CA GLN A 64 19.58 1.58 5.74
C GLN A 64 18.35 2.24 6.36
N LYS A 65 18.09 2.00 7.65
CA LYS A 65 16.84 2.43 8.32
C LYS A 65 16.81 3.91 8.75
N SER A 66 17.82 4.69 8.40
CA SER A 66 17.95 6.10 8.80
C SER A 66 18.47 6.95 7.66
N ILE A 67 18.10 8.22 7.64
CA ILE A 67 18.60 9.19 6.67
C ILE A 67 20.13 9.33 6.86
N PRO A 68 20.94 9.10 5.81
CA PRO A 68 22.38 9.35 5.85
C PRO A 68 22.70 10.80 6.22
N SER A 69 23.81 11.04 6.92
CA SER A 69 24.21 12.39 7.35
C SER A 69 24.51 13.35 6.20
N ASN A 70 24.86 12.83 5.03
CA ASN A 70 25.12 13.59 3.82
C ASN A 70 23.89 13.79 2.93
N ALA A 71 22.72 13.27 3.32
CA ALA A 71 21.47 13.43 2.59
C ALA A 71 20.68 14.65 3.10
N ASP A 72 19.84 15.21 2.22
CA ASP A 72 18.93 16.30 2.58
C ASP A 72 17.73 15.75 3.38
N ASN A 73 17.82 15.85 4.70
CA ASN A 73 16.79 15.35 5.63
C ASN A 73 15.41 15.93 5.35
N GLN A 74 15.33 17.22 5.00
CA GLN A 74 14.07 17.88 4.74
C GLN A 74 13.43 17.33 3.46
N LEU A 75 14.21 17.20 2.39
CA LEU A 75 13.72 16.67 1.11
C LEU A 75 13.25 15.21 1.22
N VAL A 76 14.00 14.38 1.93
CA VAL A 76 13.63 12.97 2.19
C VAL A 76 12.28 12.87 2.88
N LYS A 77 12.09 13.63 3.97
CA LYS A 77 10.81 13.66 4.70
C LYS A 77 9.65 14.22 3.87
N GLN A 78 9.91 15.23 3.04
CA GLN A 78 8.89 15.80 2.16
C GLN A 78 8.40 14.78 1.12
N VAL A 79 9.30 13.99 0.54
CA VAL A 79 8.94 12.93 -0.41
C VAL A 79 8.27 11.76 0.29
N GLN A 80 8.83 11.28 1.41
CA GLN A 80 8.23 10.19 2.19
C GLN A 80 6.80 10.52 2.65
N ALA A 81 6.54 11.77 3.07
CA ALA A 81 5.21 12.22 3.49
C ALA A 81 4.16 12.17 2.35
N LYS A 82 4.59 12.12 1.07
CA LYS A 82 3.68 11.90 -0.07
C LYS A 82 3.20 10.46 -0.18
N CYS A 83 3.88 9.51 0.43
CA CYS A 83 3.48 8.10 0.44
C CYS A 83 2.35 7.81 1.44
N LYS A 84 2.01 8.76 2.33
CA LYS A 84 0.87 8.68 3.27
C LYS A 84 0.81 7.38 4.08
N GLY A 85 1.97 6.86 4.48
CA GLY A 85 2.05 5.65 5.30
C GLY A 85 1.74 4.34 4.57
N LEU A 86 1.51 4.35 3.25
CA LEU A 86 1.28 3.13 2.47
C LEU A 86 2.61 2.38 2.24
N PRO A 87 2.79 1.15 2.77
CA PRO A 87 4.04 0.41 2.64
C PRO A 87 4.50 0.21 1.19
N LEU A 88 3.55 -0.05 0.29
CA LEU A 88 3.85 -0.25 -1.14
C LEU A 88 4.32 1.03 -1.81
N ALA A 89 3.70 2.18 -1.51
CA ALA A 89 4.12 3.48 -2.04
C ALA A 89 5.52 3.85 -1.52
N LEU A 90 5.78 3.65 -0.23
CA LEU A 90 7.10 3.86 0.38
C LEU A 90 8.18 3.03 -0.31
N LYS A 91 7.90 1.75 -0.58
CA LYS A 91 8.81 0.86 -1.30
C LYS A 91 9.07 1.33 -2.73
N VAL A 92 8.01 1.56 -3.52
CA VAL A 92 8.13 1.90 -4.95
C VAL A 92 8.85 3.23 -5.12
N ILE A 93 8.45 4.25 -4.36
CA ILE A 93 9.04 5.59 -4.44
C ILE A 93 10.48 5.56 -3.92
N GLY A 94 10.73 4.95 -2.76
CA GLY A 94 12.08 4.83 -2.19
C GLY A 94 13.03 4.09 -3.15
N SER A 95 12.61 2.95 -3.69
CA SER A 95 13.43 2.18 -4.63
C SER A 95 13.72 2.95 -5.93
N SER A 96 12.78 3.76 -6.40
CA SER A 96 12.98 4.59 -7.61
C SER A 96 13.98 5.72 -7.41
N LEU A 97 14.23 6.12 -6.16
CA LEU A 97 15.14 7.20 -5.78
C LEU A 97 16.51 6.70 -5.31
N TYR A 98 16.66 5.38 -5.15
CA TYR A 98 17.92 4.76 -4.77
C TYR A 98 19.06 5.18 -5.71
N GLY A 99 20.10 5.79 -5.14
CA GLY A 99 21.28 6.26 -5.87
C GLY A 99 21.03 7.47 -6.78
N GLN A 100 19.87 8.12 -6.72
CA GLN A 100 19.54 9.29 -7.53
C GLN A 100 20.16 10.57 -6.98
N THR A 101 20.33 11.56 -7.86
CA THR A 101 20.94 12.86 -7.55
C THR A 101 19.94 13.82 -6.89
N HIS A 102 20.42 14.80 -6.13
CA HIS A 102 19.56 15.82 -5.49
C HIS A 102 18.59 16.53 -6.46
N PRO A 103 18.98 16.94 -7.68
CA PRO A 103 18.02 17.49 -8.65
C PRO A 103 16.92 16.50 -9.06
N ALA A 104 17.22 15.20 -9.15
CA ALA A 104 16.21 14.18 -9.45
C ALA A 104 15.21 14.02 -8.30
N TRP A 105 15.66 14.14 -7.05
CA TRP A 105 14.80 14.17 -5.88
C TRP A 105 13.86 15.38 -5.85
N GLU A 106 14.38 16.57 -6.14
CA GLU A 106 13.56 17.78 -6.28
C GLU A 106 12.51 17.62 -7.39
N GLY A 107 12.91 17.03 -8.52
CA GLY A 107 12.00 16.65 -9.60
C GLY A 107 10.90 15.69 -9.14
N ALA A 108 11.27 14.64 -8.40
CA ALA A 108 10.31 13.66 -7.87
C ALA A 108 9.33 14.29 -6.88
N LYS A 109 9.79 15.15 -5.96
CA LYS A 109 8.92 15.92 -5.06
C LYS A 109 7.90 16.73 -5.85
N ASN A 110 8.33 17.45 -6.88
CA ASN A 110 7.46 18.30 -7.69
C ASN A 110 6.44 17.49 -8.50
N LYS A 111 6.82 16.33 -9.04
CA LYS A 111 5.90 15.41 -9.72
C LYS A 111 4.86 14.83 -8.76
N LEU A 112 5.31 14.34 -7.59
CA LEU A 112 4.40 13.82 -6.55
C LEU A 112 3.43 14.89 -6.02
N LEU A 113 3.86 16.16 -6.00
CA LEU A 113 2.97 17.28 -5.66
C LEU A 113 1.84 17.49 -6.66
N LYS A 114 2.05 17.11 -7.93
CA LYS A 114 1.10 17.23 -9.03
C LYS A 114 0.33 15.94 -9.32
N GLY A 115 0.55 14.87 -8.55
CA GLY A 115 -0.01 13.55 -8.84
C GLY A 115 0.61 12.87 -10.08
N GLU A 116 1.77 13.34 -10.54
CA GLU A 116 2.44 12.80 -11.72
C GLU A 116 3.33 11.59 -11.36
N SER A 117 3.48 10.67 -12.32
CA SER A 117 4.38 9.52 -12.18
C SER A 117 5.86 9.95 -12.14
N ILE A 118 6.59 9.49 -11.12
CA ILE A 118 8.03 9.71 -10.97
C ILE A 118 8.89 8.69 -11.73
N SER A 119 8.38 7.48 -12.00
CA SER A 119 9.10 6.46 -12.78
C SER A 119 8.16 5.38 -13.34
N ASP A 120 8.67 4.56 -14.27
CA ASP A 120 7.98 3.37 -14.76
C ASP A 120 7.78 2.28 -13.69
N TYR A 121 8.54 2.31 -12.58
CA TYR A 121 8.33 1.39 -11.45
C TYR A 121 6.96 1.57 -10.78
N HIS A 122 6.29 2.69 -11.01
CA HIS A 122 4.89 2.87 -10.61
C HIS A 122 3.95 1.84 -11.24
N LYS A 123 4.29 1.25 -12.40
CA LYS A 123 3.44 0.25 -13.07
C LYS A 123 3.25 -1.00 -12.21
N GLU A 124 4.25 -1.42 -11.45
CA GLU A 124 4.11 -2.58 -10.55
C GLU A 124 3.15 -2.29 -9.39
N GLY A 125 3.25 -1.10 -8.79
CA GLY A 125 2.32 -0.67 -7.74
C GLY A 125 0.89 -0.50 -8.26
N LEU A 126 0.73 0.06 -9.46
CA LEU A 126 -0.56 0.23 -10.12
C LEU A 126 -1.22 -1.13 -10.43
N ARG A 127 -0.45 -2.13 -10.87
CA ARG A 127 -0.98 -3.48 -11.15
C ARG A 127 -1.58 -4.14 -9.91
N CYS A 128 -1.05 -3.87 -8.71
CA CYS A 128 -1.66 -4.35 -7.47
C CYS A 128 -3.02 -3.71 -7.21
N LEU A 129 -3.20 -2.44 -7.56
CA LEU A 129 -4.46 -1.72 -7.39
C LEU A 129 -5.47 -2.09 -8.47
N GLU A 130 -5.02 -2.33 -9.70
CA GLU A 130 -5.83 -2.72 -10.87
C GLU A 130 -6.77 -3.87 -10.54
N THR A 131 -6.26 -4.94 -9.90
CA THR A 131 -7.10 -6.09 -9.48
C THR A 131 -8.26 -5.72 -8.56
N SER A 132 -8.15 -4.64 -7.78
CA SER A 132 -9.22 -4.18 -6.90
C SER A 132 -10.24 -3.33 -7.64
N ILE A 133 -9.79 -2.60 -8.67
CA ILE A 133 -10.65 -1.79 -9.54
C ILE A 133 -11.45 -2.73 -10.48
N ASP A 134 -10.80 -3.76 -11.02
CA ASP A 134 -11.43 -4.76 -11.89
C ASP A 134 -12.50 -5.60 -11.16
N ALA A 135 -12.42 -5.67 -9.83
CA ALA A 135 -13.40 -6.37 -9.00
C ALA A 135 -14.66 -5.53 -8.72
N LEU A 136 -14.64 -4.23 -9.02
CA LEU A 136 -15.82 -3.35 -8.88
C LEU A 136 -16.83 -3.65 -9.99
N ASP A 137 -18.11 -3.43 -9.69
CA ASP A 137 -19.12 -3.32 -10.73
C ASP A 137 -18.90 -2.03 -11.56
N GLU A 138 -19.58 -1.96 -12.70
CA GLU A 138 -19.36 -0.88 -13.67
C GLU A 138 -19.67 0.51 -13.09
N GLU A 139 -20.73 0.64 -12.29
CA GLU A 139 -21.13 1.93 -11.71
C GLU A 139 -20.12 2.40 -10.66
N ALA A 140 -19.67 1.50 -9.79
CA ALA A 140 -18.63 1.78 -8.80
C ALA A 140 -17.28 2.11 -9.46
N ARG A 141 -16.96 1.45 -10.59
CA ARG A 141 -15.75 1.72 -11.37
C ARG A 141 -15.78 3.10 -12.00
N GLU A 142 -16.90 3.50 -12.61
CA GLU A 142 -17.08 4.87 -13.15
C GLU A 142 -16.94 5.92 -12.04
N CYS A 143 -17.62 5.71 -10.91
CA CYS A 143 -17.50 6.60 -9.75
C CYS A 143 -16.06 6.73 -9.25
N PHE A 144 -15.29 5.63 -9.22
CA PHE A 144 -13.88 5.65 -8.84
C PHE A 144 -13.03 6.49 -9.81
N LEU A 145 -13.26 6.36 -11.12
CA LEU A 145 -12.53 7.12 -12.15
C LEU A 145 -12.86 8.62 -12.07
N ASP A 146 -14.12 8.97 -11.80
CA ASP A 146 -14.53 10.36 -11.58
C ASP A 146 -13.83 10.97 -10.36
N LEU A 147 -13.73 10.22 -9.25
CA LEU A 147 -12.98 10.66 -8.06
C LEU A 147 -11.49 10.88 -8.35
N GLY A 148 -10.90 10.08 -9.24
CA GLY A 148 -9.50 10.24 -9.67
C GLY A 148 -9.23 11.45 -10.56
N SER A 149 -10.27 12.17 -10.99
CA SER A 149 -10.16 13.33 -11.87
C SER A 149 -9.99 14.68 -11.11
N PHE A 150 -10.00 14.66 -9.78
CA PHE A 150 -9.86 15.83 -8.88
C PHE A 150 -8.61 15.74 -8.00
#